data_AF-A0A352RX00-F1
#
_entry.id   AF-A0A352RX00-F1
#
_cell.length_a   1.000
_cell.length_b   1.000
_cell.length_c   1.000
_cell.angle_alpha   90.00
_cell.angle_beta   90.00
_cell.angle_gamma   90.00
#
_symmetry.space_group_name_H-M   'P 1'
#
loop_
_entity.id
_entity.type
_entity.pdbx_description
1 polymer ?
#
loop_
_entity_poly.entity_id
_entity_poly.type
_entity_poly.pdbx_seq_one_letter_code
_entity_poly.pdbx_strand_id
1 'polypeptide(L)'
;QQKTHRPVQFEITVQTRESVDAWIRLHGLRPSDQLLPSRLHASPHLSTRQYARLVHRWVASIGLDDSVYGTHTMRRTKASLIYRRTKNLRAVQLLLGRSKIESTVRYLGIEVDDALEMAAQTEV
;
A
#
# COMPACT_ATOMS: atom_id res chain seq x y z
N GLN A 1 -2.70 12.33 -4.37
CA GLN A 1 -1.33 11.89 -4.06
C GLN A 1 -0.46 13.14 -3.99
N GLN A 2 0.10 13.49 -2.82
CA GLN A 2 0.73 14.80 -2.60
C GLN A 2 2.01 15.00 -3.44
N LYS A 3 2.79 13.93 -3.66
CA LYS A 3 4.07 14.00 -4.36
C LYS A 3 3.95 14.24 -5.88
N THR A 4 2.85 13.78 -6.48
CA THR A 4 2.61 13.88 -7.93
C THR A 4 1.45 14.80 -8.27
N HIS A 5 0.77 15.36 -7.26
CA HIS A 5 -0.45 16.17 -7.40
C HIS A 5 -1.57 15.52 -8.22
N ARG A 6 -1.48 14.21 -8.45
CA ARG A 6 -2.50 13.45 -9.18
C ARG A 6 -3.33 12.63 -8.20
N PRO A 7 -4.66 12.63 -8.30
CA PRO A 7 -5.47 11.68 -7.56
C PRO A 7 -5.14 10.27 -8.04
N VAL A 8 -5.08 9.33 -7.10
CA VAL A 8 -4.94 7.90 -7.40
C VAL A 8 -6.22 7.25 -6.91
N GLN A 9 -6.96 6.65 -7.81
CA GLN A 9 -8.11 5.82 -7.47
C GLN A 9 -7.63 4.40 -7.21
N PHE A 10 -8.19 3.77 -6.18
CA PHE A 10 -7.89 2.39 -5.83
C PHE A 10 -9.11 1.76 -5.21
N GLU A 11 -9.24 0.45 -5.41
CA GLU A 11 -10.24 -0.36 -4.73
C GLU A 11 -9.66 -0.95 -3.44
N ILE A 12 -10.53 -1.11 -2.46
CA ILE A 12 -10.25 -1.81 -1.20
C ILE A 12 -10.99 -3.14 -1.18
N THR A 13 -10.46 -4.11 -0.42
CA THR A 13 -11.14 -5.39 -0.25
C THR A 13 -12.45 -5.20 0.51
N VAL A 14 -13.39 -6.12 0.34
CA VAL A 14 -14.66 -6.13 1.07
C VAL A 14 -14.42 -6.06 2.59
N GLN A 15 -13.49 -6.88 3.10
CA GLN A 15 -13.11 -6.86 4.51
C GLN A 15 -12.59 -5.49 4.99
N THR A 16 -11.75 -4.80 4.18
CA THR A 16 -11.28 -3.45 4.53
C THR A 16 -12.43 -2.46 4.51
N ARG A 17 -13.35 -2.56 3.54
CA ARG A 17 -14.55 -1.71 3.45
C ARG A 17 -15.42 -1.86 4.70
N GLU A 18 -15.74 -3.09 5.07
CA GLU A 18 -16.54 -3.38 6.28
C GLU A 18 -15.88 -2.85 7.56
N SER A 19 -14.56 -3.01 7.68
CA SER A 19 -13.80 -2.51 8.84
C SER A 19 -13.83 -0.98 8.92
N VAL A 20 -13.69 -0.31 7.76
CA VAL A 20 -13.74 1.16 7.67
C VAL A 20 -15.16 1.67 7.95
N ASP A 21 -16.18 1.01 7.44
CA ASP A 21 -17.59 1.37 7.68
C ASP A 21 -17.94 1.21 9.16
N ALA A 22 -17.51 0.12 9.81
CA ALA A 22 -17.67 -0.07 11.24
C ALA A 22 -16.96 1.02 12.05
N TRP A 23 -15.74 1.40 11.64
CA TRP A 23 -14.98 2.49 12.26
C TRP A 23 -15.69 3.84 12.15
N ILE A 24 -16.19 4.20 10.96
CA ILE A 24 -16.95 5.42 10.70
C ILE A 24 -18.19 5.50 11.59
N ARG A 25 -18.96 4.41 11.68
CA ARG A 25 -20.16 4.34 12.54
C ARG A 25 -19.81 4.48 14.01
N LEU A 26 -18.77 3.79 14.48
CA LEU A 26 -18.34 3.84 15.88
C LEU A 26 -17.92 5.26 16.32
N HIS A 27 -17.28 6.01 15.43
CA HIS A 27 -16.78 7.36 15.73
C HIS A 27 -17.73 8.47 15.28
N GLY A 28 -18.87 8.15 14.66
CA GLY A 28 -19.83 9.13 14.14
C GLY A 28 -19.22 10.10 13.12
N LEU A 29 -18.28 9.64 12.29
CA LEU A 29 -17.55 10.51 11.36
C LEU A 29 -18.46 11.02 10.24
N ARG A 30 -18.37 12.33 9.95
CA ARG A 30 -19.02 12.97 8.82
C ARG A 30 -18.10 12.98 7.59
N PRO A 31 -18.63 13.18 6.37
CA PRO A 31 -17.83 13.18 5.14
C PRO A 31 -16.67 14.19 5.12
N SER A 32 -16.77 15.29 5.86
CA SER A 32 -15.72 16.32 5.99
C SER A 32 -14.63 15.95 6.99
N ASP A 33 -14.87 14.95 7.84
CA ASP A 33 -13.97 14.60 8.93
C ASP A 33 -12.81 13.72 8.43
N GLN A 34 -11.67 13.78 9.12
CA GLN A 34 -10.53 12.94 8.79
C GLN A 34 -10.83 11.49 9.18
N LEU A 35 -10.61 10.55 8.25
CA LEU A 35 -10.98 9.13 8.44
C LEU A 35 -10.27 8.50 9.65
N LEU A 36 -9.03 8.92 9.93
CA LEU A 36 -8.23 8.46 11.06
C LEU A 36 -7.92 9.64 11.99
N PRO A 37 -8.82 10.00 12.91
CA PRO A 37 -8.61 11.09 13.85
C PRO A 37 -7.43 10.80 14.79
N SER A 38 -6.73 11.85 15.22
CA SER A 38 -5.70 11.72 16.25
C SER A 38 -6.33 11.63 17.64
N ARG A 39 -5.64 10.97 18.57
CA ARG A 39 -5.96 11.05 20.01
C ARG A 39 -5.41 12.32 20.65
N LEU A 40 -4.49 13.02 19.99
CA LEU A 40 -3.92 14.28 20.45
C LEU A 40 -4.77 15.43 19.91
N HIS A 41 -5.33 16.25 20.81
CA HIS A 41 -6.22 17.36 20.46
C HIS A 41 -5.54 18.41 19.55
N ALA A 42 -4.21 18.54 19.62
CA ALA A 42 -3.43 19.46 18.80
C ALA A 42 -3.22 18.99 17.35
N SER A 43 -3.68 17.79 16.97
CA SER A 43 -3.51 17.26 15.61
C SER A 43 -4.84 16.72 15.08
N PRO A 44 -5.29 17.14 13.89
CA PRO A 44 -6.60 16.73 13.37
C PRO A 44 -6.65 15.26 12.91
N HIS A 45 -5.52 14.62 12.62
CA HIS A 45 -5.47 13.25 12.11
C HIS A 45 -4.21 12.50 12.55
N LEU A 46 -4.21 11.19 12.34
CA LEU A 46 -3.08 10.32 12.57
C LEU A 46 -1.81 10.85 11.87
N SER A 47 -0.74 11.04 12.62
CA SER A 47 0.56 11.44 12.06
C SER A 47 1.29 10.26 11.42
N THR A 48 2.16 10.52 10.46
CA THR A 48 3.00 9.49 9.82
C THR A 48 3.82 8.70 10.83
N ARG A 49 4.33 9.37 11.88
CA ARG A 49 5.08 8.73 12.97
C ARG A 49 4.20 7.80 13.80
N GLN A 50 2.95 8.20 14.07
CA GLN A 50 2.03 7.33 14.80
C GLN A 50 1.59 6.14 13.95
N TYR A 51 1.32 6.34 12.66
CA TYR A 51 1.03 5.26 11.72
C TYR A 51 2.16 4.24 11.68
N ALA A 52 3.41 4.67 11.54
CA ALA A 52 4.56 3.77 11.57
C ALA A 52 4.63 3.00 12.90
N ARG A 53 4.49 3.68 14.04
CA ARG A 53 4.50 3.03 15.37
C ARG A 53 3.40 1.98 15.54
N LEU A 54 2.20 2.22 15.02
CA LEU A 54 1.12 1.22 15.06
C LEU A 54 1.49 -0.02 14.25
N VAL A 55 2.02 0.16 13.04
CA VAL A 55 2.45 -0.96 12.19
C VAL A 55 3.56 -1.76 12.85
N HIS A 56 4.59 -1.11 13.41
CA HIS A 56 5.66 -1.82 14.14
C HIS A 56 5.10 -2.66 15.29
N ARG A 57 4.18 -2.10 16.09
CA ARG A 57 3.53 -2.86 17.18
C ARG A 57 2.74 -4.05 16.66
N TRP A 58 2.01 -3.92 15.56
CA TRP A 58 1.25 -5.03 14.98
C TRP A 58 2.18 -6.13 14.45
N VAL A 59 3.26 -5.75 13.78
CA VAL A 59 4.29 -6.69 13.30
C VAL A 59 4.93 -7.45 14.47
N ALA A 60 5.36 -6.74 15.52
CA ALA A 60 5.92 -7.37 16.71
C ALA A 60 4.90 -8.30 17.40
N SER A 61 3.62 -7.92 17.43
CA SER A 61 2.57 -8.71 18.08
C SER A 61 2.30 -10.07 17.41
N ILE A 62 2.66 -10.21 16.14
CA ILE A 62 2.57 -11.49 15.40
C ILE A 62 3.92 -12.22 15.33
N GLY A 63 4.92 -11.78 16.10
CA GLY A 63 6.23 -12.44 16.21
C GLY A 63 7.20 -12.16 15.05
N LEU A 64 6.95 -11.13 14.24
CA LEU A 64 7.85 -10.72 13.16
C LEU A 64 8.81 -9.61 13.61
N ASP A 65 9.96 -9.53 12.95
CA ASP A 65 10.96 -8.48 13.17
C ASP A 65 10.47 -7.11 12.65
N ASP A 66 10.13 -6.22 13.57
CA ASP A 66 9.62 -4.89 13.25
C ASP A 66 10.68 -3.93 12.71
N SER A 67 11.96 -4.27 12.78
CA SER A 67 13.02 -3.51 12.10
C SER A 67 13.01 -3.73 10.58
N VAL A 68 12.54 -4.89 10.12
CA VAL A 68 12.50 -5.29 8.71
C VAL A 68 11.13 -4.99 8.09
N TYR A 69 10.06 -5.21 8.84
CA TYR A 69 8.70 -5.03 8.36
C TYR A 69 8.09 -3.72 8.86
N GLY A 70 7.91 -2.77 7.94
CA GLY A 70 7.24 -1.50 8.20
C GLY A 70 6.31 -1.07 7.08
N THR A 71 5.81 0.15 7.17
CA THR A 71 4.84 0.73 6.22
C THR A 71 5.34 0.71 4.77
N HIS A 72 6.64 0.95 4.55
CA HIS A 72 7.24 0.87 3.23
C HIS A 72 7.31 -0.57 2.70
N THR A 73 7.75 -1.51 3.53
CA THR A 73 7.84 -2.94 3.18
C THR A 73 6.47 -3.48 2.82
N MET A 74 5.43 -3.20 3.62
CA MET A 74 4.04 -3.59 3.32
C MET A 74 3.55 -3.05 1.97
N ARG A 75 3.82 -1.77 1.68
CA ARG A 75 3.48 -1.17 0.37
C ARG A 75 4.18 -1.90 -0.78
N ARG A 76 5.46 -2.24 -0.61
CA ARG A 76 6.24 -2.98 -1.61
C ARG A 76 5.68 -4.37 -1.82
N THR A 77 5.40 -5.12 -0.75
CA THR A 77 4.87 -6.48 -0.78
C THR A 77 3.59 -6.57 -1.59
N LYS A 78 2.61 -5.67 -1.36
CA LYS A 78 1.36 -5.69 -2.13
C LYS A 78 1.60 -5.49 -3.64
N ALA A 79 2.46 -4.54 -4.01
CA ALA A 79 2.79 -4.27 -5.41
C ALA A 79 3.52 -5.46 -6.06
N SER A 80 4.48 -6.07 -5.37
CA SER A 80 5.21 -7.25 -5.84
C SER A 80 4.29 -8.46 -6.02
N LEU A 81 3.33 -8.69 -5.11
CA LEU A 81 2.35 -9.77 -5.24
C LEU A 81 1.42 -9.57 -6.45
N ILE A 82 0.98 -8.34 -6.71
CA ILE A 82 0.15 -8.03 -7.90
C ILE A 82 0.95 -8.28 -9.17
N TYR A 83 2.20 -7.82 -9.23
CA TYR A 83 3.06 -8.06 -10.40
C TYR A 83 3.30 -9.55 -10.60
N ARG A 84 3.65 -10.32 -9.56
CA ARG A 84 3.90 -11.75 -9.69
C ARG A 84 2.68 -12.51 -10.25
N ARG A 85 1.47 -12.13 -9.85
CA ARG A 85 0.22 -12.79 -10.29
C ARG A 85 -0.23 -12.39 -11.68
N THR A 86 -0.03 -11.13 -12.07
CA THR A 86 -0.63 -10.58 -13.30
C THR A 86 0.39 -10.28 -14.39
N LYS A 87 1.67 -10.22 -14.03
CA LYS A 87 2.80 -9.70 -14.83
C LYS A 87 2.51 -8.33 -15.49
N ASN A 88 1.52 -7.59 -14.98
CA ASN A 88 1.07 -6.32 -15.55
C ASN A 88 1.74 -5.11 -14.87
N LEU A 89 2.88 -4.68 -15.43
CA LEU A 89 3.63 -3.53 -14.94
C LEU A 89 2.83 -2.23 -14.97
N ARG A 90 1.99 -2.04 -16.00
CA ARG A 90 1.21 -0.82 -16.16
C ARG A 90 0.16 -0.68 -15.06
N ALA A 91 -0.53 -1.76 -14.71
CA ALA A 91 -1.48 -1.78 -13.60
C ALA A 91 -0.78 -1.41 -12.27
N VAL A 92 0.37 -2.01 -11.98
CA VAL A 92 1.13 -1.71 -10.76
C VAL A 92 1.63 -0.26 -10.74
N GLN A 93 2.07 0.29 -11.87
CA GLN A 93 2.44 1.70 -12.00
C GLN A 93 1.28 2.64 -11.63
N LEU A 94 0.08 2.37 -12.17
CA LEU A 94 -1.11 3.16 -11.91
C LEU A 94 -1.50 3.12 -10.43
N LEU A 95 -1.52 1.92 -9.83
CA LEU A 95 -1.83 1.73 -8.41
C LEU A 95 -0.81 2.40 -7.48
N LEU A 96 0.47 2.49 -7.89
CA LEU A 96 1.50 3.21 -7.13
C LEU A 96 1.48 4.72 -7.39
N GLY A 97 0.72 5.20 -8.38
CA GLY A 97 0.61 6.60 -8.76
C GLY A 97 1.89 7.19 -9.33
N ARG A 98 2.64 6.41 -10.13
CA ARG A 98 3.95 6.82 -10.67
C ARG A 98 3.86 7.28 -12.12
N SER A 99 4.56 8.35 -12.45
CA SER A 99 4.60 8.89 -13.81
C SER A 99 5.41 8.04 -14.78
N LYS A 100 6.55 7.50 -14.32
CA LYS A 100 7.53 6.76 -15.11
C LYS A 100 7.49 5.26 -14.82
N ILE A 101 7.41 4.41 -15.84
CA ILE A 101 7.34 2.95 -15.66
C ILE A 101 8.67 2.38 -15.14
N GLU A 102 9.79 2.99 -15.52
CA GLU A 102 11.15 2.67 -15.10
C GLU A 102 11.30 2.76 -13.58
N SER A 103 10.61 3.72 -12.96
CA SER A 103 10.60 3.83 -11.51
C SER A 103 9.93 2.61 -10.86
N THR A 104 8.87 2.08 -11.47
CA THR A 104 8.15 0.86 -11.02
C THR A 104 9.01 -0.38 -11.20
N VAL A 105 9.70 -0.52 -12.34
CA VAL A 105 10.68 -1.59 -12.60
C VAL A 105 11.74 -1.62 -11.50
N ARG A 106 12.42 -0.49 -11.24
CA ARG A 106 13.43 -0.37 -10.18
C ARG A 106 12.89 -0.68 -8.78
N TYR A 107 11.65 -0.31 -8.51
CA TYR A 107 11.04 -0.54 -7.19
C TYR A 107 10.63 -1.98 -6.94
N LEU A 108 10.19 -2.67 -8.00
CA LEU A 108 9.88 -4.09 -7.91
C LEU A 108 11.18 -4.93 -7.93
N GLY A 109 12.26 -4.40 -8.52
CA GLY A 109 13.51 -5.14 -8.70
C GLY A 109 13.35 -6.21 -9.77
N ILE A 110 12.73 -5.82 -10.90
CA ILE A 110 12.51 -6.72 -12.02
C ILE A 110 13.80 -6.77 -12.82
N GLU A 111 14.32 -7.98 -13.00
CA GLU A 111 15.59 -8.26 -13.66
C GLU A 111 15.38 -9.04 -14.97
N VAL A 112 16.47 -9.29 -15.71
CA VAL A 112 16.44 -10.06 -16.96
C VAL A 112 15.91 -11.48 -16.73
N ASP A 113 16.21 -12.09 -15.59
CA ASP A 113 15.73 -13.43 -15.24
C ASP A 113 14.20 -13.53 -15.18
N ASP A 114 13.51 -12.47 -14.72
CA ASP A 114 12.04 -12.41 -14.73
C ASP A 114 11.48 -12.47 -16.17
N ALA A 115 12.20 -11.86 -17.13
CA ALA A 115 11.81 -11.88 -18.54
C ALA A 115 12.08 -13.25 -19.19
N LEU A 116 13.19 -13.90 -18.83
CA LEU A 116 13.53 -15.25 -19.30
C LEU A 116 12.55 -16.30 -18.78
N GLU A 117 12.15 -16.21 -17.51
CA GLU A 117 11.12 -17.08 -16.93
C GLU A 117 9.79 -16.96 -17.71
N MET A 118 9.38 -15.72 -18.04
CA MET A 118 8.16 -15.47 -18.82
C MET A 118 8.23 -16.05 -20.23
N ALA A 119 9.37 -15.92 -20.90
CA ALA A 119 9.58 -16.48 -22.23
C ALA A 119 9.53 -18.01 -22.22
N ALA A 120 10.14 -18.64 -21.22
CA ALA A 120 10.13 -20.10 -21.07
C ALA A 120 8.73 -20.68 -20.81
N GLN A 121 7.87 -19.93 -20.12
CA GLN A 121 6.49 -20.35 -19.80
C GLN A 121 5.50 -20.10 -20.94
N THR A 122 5.91 -19.43 -22.02
CA THR A 122 5.02 -19.10 -23.15
C THR A 122 5.34 -20.03 -24.33
N GLU A 123 4.62 -21.15 -24.43
CA GLU A 123 4.60 -21.97 -25.65
C GLU A 123 3.73 -21.29 -26.71
N VAL A 124 4.14 -21.36 -27.98
CA VAL A 124 3.39 -20.84 -29.14
C VAL A 124 2.83 -22.01 -29.94
#